data_AF-A0A821H9L7-F1
#
_entry.id   AF-A0A821H9L7-F1
#
_cell.length_a   1.000
_cell.length_b   1.000
_cell.length_c   1.000
_cell.angle_alpha   90.00
_cell.angle_beta   90.00
_cell.angle_gamma   90.00
#
_symmetry.space_group_name_H-M   'P 1'
#
loop_
_entity.id
_entity.type
_entity.pdbx_description
1 polymer ?
#
loop_
_entity_poly.entity_id
_entity_poly.type
_entity_poly.pdbx_seq_one_letter_code
_entity_poly.pdbx_strand_id
1 'polypeptide(L)'
;MSDFDSSDTVRCRWSIGSTSNINGYDECAAVCSGVPGAMLYSDNCTLVFTLTQASMCVAVALQIEDFYTTTSPTPMSSVPIQFLFYGYIASSGCSTPPAIIGSRPNRACIGTPIGSTVNELVIVQVYCSGTSIVDFITSSPVGLTKSLYQIVLSWIPTADQVGPQGFCAGAIGVLLV
;
A
#
# COMPACT_ATOMS: atom_id res chain seq x y z
N MET A 1 -3.62 -17.61 -2.32
CA MET A 1 -2.21 -17.18 -2.34
C MET A 1 -1.45 -18.15 -1.47
N SER A 2 -0.33 -18.69 -1.96
CA SER A 2 0.53 -19.53 -1.14
C SER A 2 1.71 -18.70 -0.66
N ASP A 3 2.27 -19.06 0.49
CA ASP A 3 3.51 -18.49 0.96
C ASP A 3 4.70 -18.97 0.10
N PHE A 4 5.93 -18.69 0.55
CA PHE A 4 7.16 -18.99 -0.18
C PHE A 4 7.40 -20.50 -0.41
N ASP A 5 6.87 -21.38 0.45
CA ASP A 5 7.05 -22.83 0.30
C ASP A 5 5.88 -23.53 -0.43
N SER A 6 4.87 -22.77 -0.83
CA SER A 6 3.70 -23.19 -1.61
C SER A 6 2.78 -24.23 -0.93
N SER A 7 3.04 -24.57 0.34
CA SER A 7 2.22 -25.51 1.10
C SER A 7 1.16 -24.80 1.96
N ASP A 8 1.47 -23.60 2.44
CA ASP A 8 0.56 -22.84 3.29
C ASP A 8 -0.47 -22.04 2.49
N THR A 9 -1.64 -21.84 3.10
CA THR A 9 -2.78 -21.12 2.55
C THR A 9 -2.94 -19.77 3.24
N VAL A 10 -2.73 -18.69 2.48
CA VAL A 10 -3.02 -17.34 2.97
C VAL A 10 -4.50 -17.01 2.75
N ARG A 11 -5.15 -16.56 3.81
CA ARG A 11 -6.51 -16.02 3.81
C ARG A 11 -6.53 -14.69 4.54
N CYS A 12 -7.66 -14.00 4.49
CA CYS A 12 -7.82 -12.74 5.19
C CYS A 12 -9.24 -12.50 5.63
N ARG A 13 -9.36 -11.65 6.64
CA ARG A 13 -10.63 -11.28 7.24
C ARG A 13 -10.59 -9.82 7.67
N TRP A 14 -11.77 -9.29 7.96
CA TRP A 14 -11.87 -8.03 8.65
C TRP A 14 -11.21 -8.13 10.02
N SER A 15 -10.47 -7.08 10.39
CA SER A 15 -10.02 -6.91 11.77
C SER A 15 -11.22 -6.82 12.70
N ILE A 16 -11.12 -7.42 13.88
CA ILE A 16 -12.21 -7.43 14.87
C ILE A 16 -11.86 -6.62 16.12
N GLY A 17 -12.89 -5.97 16.67
CA GLY A 17 -12.78 -5.13 17.87
C GLY A 17 -12.91 -5.97 19.14
N SER A 18 -12.03 -6.97 19.29
CA SER A 18 -12.08 -7.92 20.40
C SER A 18 -10.68 -8.37 20.75
N THR A 19 -10.43 -8.67 22.03
CA THR A 19 -9.18 -9.30 22.48
C THR A 19 -9.23 -10.83 22.42
N SER A 20 -10.39 -11.41 22.06
CA SER A 20 -10.58 -12.86 21.86
C SER A 20 -10.21 -13.32 20.46
N ASN A 21 -9.09 -12.81 19.92
CA ASN A 21 -8.48 -13.26 18.67
C ASN A 21 -7.08 -13.83 18.95
N ILE A 22 -6.46 -14.39 17.92
CA ILE A 22 -5.10 -14.96 18.01
C ILE A 22 -4.04 -13.94 18.47
N ASN A 23 -4.27 -12.66 18.15
CA ASN A 23 -3.38 -11.56 18.46
C ASN A 23 -3.50 -11.07 19.92
N GLY A 24 -4.62 -11.33 20.60
CA GLY A 24 -4.86 -10.93 21.99
C GLY A 24 -5.12 -9.43 22.19
N TYR A 25 -5.35 -8.66 21.12
CA TYR A 25 -5.60 -7.22 21.18
C TYR A 25 -6.69 -6.79 20.19
N ASP A 26 -7.20 -5.57 20.37
CA ASP A 26 -8.15 -4.94 19.44
C ASP A 26 -7.48 -4.62 18.09
N GLU A 27 -7.84 -5.37 17.06
CA GLU A 27 -7.20 -5.32 15.73
C GLU A 27 -7.68 -4.16 14.85
N CYS A 28 -8.87 -3.61 15.11
CA CYS A 28 -9.45 -2.54 14.28
C CYS A 28 -9.55 -1.21 15.00
N ALA A 29 -9.46 -1.17 16.33
CA ALA A 29 -9.72 0.02 17.13
C ALA A 29 -11.05 0.68 16.70
N ALA A 30 -11.00 1.84 16.05
CA ALA A 30 -12.17 2.57 15.57
C ALA A 30 -12.59 2.24 14.12
N VAL A 31 -11.86 1.38 13.40
CA VAL A 31 -11.95 1.19 11.93
C VAL A 31 -12.46 -0.20 11.57
N CYS A 32 -13.34 -0.77 12.38
CA CYS A 32 -13.92 -2.08 12.13
C CYS A 32 -14.91 -1.98 10.95
N SER A 33 -14.57 -2.57 9.80
CA SER A 33 -15.36 -2.47 8.56
C SER A 33 -15.63 -1.02 8.11
N GLY A 34 -14.61 -0.16 8.20
CA GLY A 34 -14.73 1.29 7.97
C GLY A 34 -15.07 1.78 6.56
N VAL A 35 -15.27 0.88 5.58
CA VAL A 35 -15.71 1.25 4.23
C VAL A 35 -17.11 0.70 3.95
N PRO A 36 -18.13 1.57 3.88
CA PRO A 36 -19.49 1.17 3.55
C PRO A 36 -19.57 0.44 2.21
N GLY A 37 -20.23 -0.71 2.18
CA GLY A 37 -20.44 -1.49 0.94
C GLY A 37 -19.19 -2.19 0.40
N ALA A 38 -18.07 -2.20 1.14
CA ALA A 38 -16.91 -2.97 0.75
C ALA A 38 -17.16 -4.48 0.88
N MET A 39 -16.65 -5.24 -0.10
CA MET A 39 -16.68 -6.70 -0.13
C MET A 39 -15.25 -7.23 -0.07
N LEU A 40 -14.99 -8.11 0.89
CA LEU A 40 -13.71 -8.81 1.02
C LEU A 40 -13.88 -10.25 0.56
N TYR A 41 -13.07 -10.67 -0.40
CA TYR A 41 -12.93 -12.06 -0.81
C TYR A 41 -11.79 -12.70 -0.02
N SER A 42 -12.14 -13.39 1.07
CA SER A 42 -11.18 -13.92 2.05
C SER A 42 -10.14 -14.89 1.49
N ASP A 43 -10.47 -15.67 0.46
CA ASP A 43 -9.58 -16.72 -0.07
C ASP A 43 -8.46 -16.18 -0.99
N ASN A 44 -8.63 -14.98 -1.53
CA ASN A 44 -7.66 -14.34 -2.42
C ASN A 44 -7.27 -12.92 -2.01
N CYS A 45 -7.77 -12.46 -0.86
CA CYS A 45 -7.50 -11.14 -0.31
C CYS A 45 -7.75 -9.96 -1.23
N THR A 46 -8.80 -10.09 -2.03
CA THR A 46 -9.30 -9.00 -2.85
C THR A 46 -10.34 -8.20 -2.08
N LEU A 47 -10.05 -6.93 -1.85
CA LEU A 47 -11.00 -5.95 -1.33
C LEU A 47 -11.60 -5.18 -2.51
N VAL A 48 -12.92 -5.23 -2.67
CA VAL A 48 -13.68 -4.49 -3.68
C VAL A 48 -14.55 -3.47 -2.98
N PHE A 49 -14.42 -2.20 -3.37
CA PHE A 49 -15.21 -1.11 -2.82
C PHE A 49 -15.33 0.01 -3.85
N THR A 50 -16.24 0.95 -3.61
CA THR A 50 -16.40 2.15 -4.44
C THR A 50 -16.41 3.37 -3.53
N LEU A 51 -15.57 4.35 -3.85
CA LEU A 51 -15.59 5.66 -3.19
C LEU A 51 -16.61 6.53 -3.91
N THR A 52 -17.73 6.81 -3.25
CA THR A 52 -18.81 7.63 -3.81
C THR A 52 -18.70 9.11 -3.43
N GLN A 53 -17.85 9.44 -2.45
CA GLN A 53 -17.66 10.81 -1.95
C GLN A 53 -16.22 11.26 -2.19
N ALA A 54 -16.08 12.41 -2.85
CA ALA A 54 -14.81 13.10 -2.98
C ALA A 54 -14.47 13.87 -1.71
N SER A 55 -13.17 14.12 -1.50
CA SER A 55 -12.60 14.81 -0.36
C SER A 55 -12.92 14.15 0.99
N MET A 56 -13.15 12.83 0.98
CA MET A 56 -13.41 12.04 2.18
C MET A 56 -12.37 10.93 2.31
N CYS A 57 -11.84 10.79 3.52
CA CYS A 57 -11.01 9.65 3.89
C CYS A 57 -11.89 8.50 4.38
N VAL A 58 -11.62 7.30 3.90
CA VAL A 58 -12.17 6.06 4.45
C VAL A 58 -11.03 5.10 4.74
N ALA A 59 -11.12 4.35 5.82
CA ALA A 59 -10.07 3.46 6.26
C ALA A 59 -10.56 2.03 6.40
N VAL A 60 -9.66 1.08 6.21
CA VAL A 60 -9.92 -0.36 6.30
C VAL A 60 -8.83 -1.01 7.12
N ALA A 61 -9.24 -1.79 8.12
CA ALA A 61 -8.36 -2.67 8.87
C ALA A 61 -8.68 -4.14 8.55
N LEU A 62 -7.67 -4.88 8.09
CA LEU A 62 -7.74 -6.30 7.76
C LEU A 62 -6.68 -7.09 8.53
N GLN A 63 -6.91 -8.39 8.67
CA GLN A 63 -5.90 -9.36 9.04
C GLN A 63 -5.54 -10.22 7.84
N ILE A 64 -4.24 -10.36 7.56
CA ILE A 64 -3.72 -11.40 6.68
C ILE A 64 -3.29 -12.56 7.57
N GLU A 65 -3.85 -13.73 7.29
CA GLU A 65 -3.71 -14.90 8.12
C GLU A 65 -3.12 -16.04 7.31
N ASP A 66 -2.16 -16.71 7.92
CA ASP A 66 -1.46 -17.83 7.33
C ASP A 66 -1.98 -19.14 7.93
N PHE A 67 -2.24 -20.14 7.11
CA PHE A 67 -2.82 -21.40 7.53
C PHE A 67 -2.04 -22.57 6.93
N TYR A 68 -1.76 -23.57 7.76
CA TYR A 68 -1.10 -24.80 7.32
C TYR A 68 -1.75 -25.48 6.11
N THR A 69 -3.08 -25.40 5.99
CA THR A 69 -3.84 -25.93 4.85
C THR A 69 -5.11 -25.09 4.61
N THR A 70 -5.75 -25.30 3.47
CA THR A 70 -7.06 -24.69 3.13
C THR A 70 -8.18 -25.09 4.10
N THR A 71 -8.06 -26.27 4.74
CA THR A 71 -9.04 -26.78 5.69
C THR A 71 -8.73 -26.46 7.15
N SER A 72 -7.54 -25.92 7.44
CA SER A 72 -7.15 -25.60 8.81
C SER A 72 -8.12 -24.56 9.40
N PRO A 73 -8.68 -24.81 10.61
CA PRO A 73 -9.65 -23.91 11.24
C PRO A 73 -8.98 -22.75 11.97
N THR A 74 -7.69 -22.87 12.30
CA THR A 74 -6.92 -21.88 13.06
C THR A 74 -5.70 -21.43 12.26
N PRO A 75 -5.44 -20.12 12.18
CA PRO A 75 -4.24 -19.61 11.54
C PRO A 75 -3.00 -19.87 12.39
N MET A 76 -1.85 -20.05 11.73
CA MET A 76 -0.53 -20.14 12.34
C MET A 76 0.05 -18.76 12.65
N SER A 77 -0.29 -17.77 11.83
CA SER A 77 0.07 -16.37 12.06
C SER A 77 -1.03 -15.42 11.58
N SER A 78 -1.06 -14.21 12.15
CA SER A 78 -2.03 -13.17 11.83
C SER A 78 -1.33 -11.82 11.87
N VAL A 79 -1.36 -11.09 10.75
CA VAL A 79 -0.67 -9.81 10.59
C VAL A 79 -1.69 -8.71 10.29
N PRO A 80 -1.74 -7.64 11.10
CA PRO A 80 -2.63 -6.52 10.87
C PRO A 80 -2.15 -5.64 9.71
N ILE A 81 -3.06 -5.28 8.81
CA ILE A 81 -2.83 -4.30 7.75
C ILE A 81 -3.94 -3.24 7.77
N GLN A 82 -3.55 -1.98 7.67
CA GLN A 82 -4.47 -0.84 7.60
C GLN A 82 -4.24 -0.04 6.32
N PHE A 83 -5.33 0.29 5.64
CA PHE A 83 -5.33 1.13 4.45
C PHE A 83 -6.15 2.40 4.71
N LEU A 84 -5.65 3.53 4.22
CA LEU A 84 -6.38 4.80 4.15
C LEU A 84 -6.60 5.14 2.68
N PHE A 85 -7.87 5.25 2.29
CA PHE A 85 -8.28 5.66 0.95
C PHE A 85 -8.81 7.08 0.99
N TYR A 86 -8.38 7.91 0.05
CA TYR A 86 -8.87 9.27 -0.12
C TYR A 86 -9.66 9.36 -1.43
N GLY A 87 -10.95 9.67 -1.33
CA GLY A 87 -11.78 9.93 -2.51
C GLY A 87 -11.44 11.28 -3.11
N TYR A 88 -11.28 11.36 -4.42
CA TYR A 88 -11.10 12.62 -5.15
C TYR A 88 -11.93 12.59 -6.43
N ILE A 89 -12.32 13.77 -6.92
CA ILE A 89 -13.03 13.89 -8.19
C ILE A 89 -12.02 13.66 -9.31
N ALA A 90 -12.21 12.61 -10.10
CA ALA A 90 -11.46 12.43 -11.34
C ALA A 90 -11.81 13.57 -12.31
N SER A 91 -10.80 14.26 -12.86
CA SER A 91 -11.07 15.34 -13.81
C SER A 91 -11.71 14.79 -15.09
N SER A 92 -12.74 15.46 -15.57
CA SER A 92 -13.30 15.18 -16.90
C SER A 92 -12.31 15.66 -17.96
N GLY A 93 -11.66 14.73 -18.66
CA GLY A 93 -10.83 15.04 -19.84
C GLY A 93 -9.45 14.39 -19.89
N CYS A 94 -8.99 13.74 -18.82
CA CYS A 94 -7.70 13.04 -18.80
C CYS A 94 -7.87 11.64 -18.19
N SER A 95 -8.10 10.63 -19.04
CA SER A 95 -8.18 9.23 -18.61
C SER A 95 -6.81 8.54 -18.52
N THR A 96 -5.76 9.18 -19.05
CA THR A 96 -4.41 8.61 -19.04
C THR A 96 -3.68 9.05 -17.78
N PRO A 97 -3.44 8.16 -16.81
CA PRO A 97 -2.70 8.51 -15.61
C PRO A 97 -1.24 8.87 -15.96
N PRO A 98 -0.59 9.73 -15.16
CA PRO A 98 0.84 9.96 -15.29
C PRO A 98 1.63 8.67 -15.05
N ALA A 99 2.81 8.58 -15.64
CA ALA A 99 3.69 7.42 -15.51
C ALA A 99 5.10 7.84 -15.11
N ILE A 100 5.74 7.04 -14.25
CA ILE A 100 7.19 7.14 -14.05
C ILE A 100 7.87 6.65 -15.34
N ILE A 101 8.79 7.46 -15.85
CA ILE A 101 9.62 7.19 -17.03
C ILE A 101 11.09 7.26 -16.65
N GLY A 102 11.97 6.78 -17.53
CA GLY A 102 13.42 6.76 -17.31
C GLY A 102 13.89 5.41 -16.76
N SER A 103 14.86 5.42 -15.85
CA SER A 103 15.53 4.19 -15.38
C SER A 103 14.63 3.23 -14.61
N ARG A 104 13.47 3.69 -14.11
CA ARG A 104 12.53 2.86 -13.35
C ARG A 104 11.19 2.72 -14.09
N PRO A 105 10.70 1.47 -14.28
CA PRO A 105 9.34 1.25 -14.75
C PRO A 105 8.31 1.69 -13.70
N ASN A 106 7.18 2.24 -14.16
CA ASN A 106 6.09 2.65 -13.30
C ASN A 106 5.61 1.48 -12.41
N ARG A 107 5.45 1.72 -11.11
CA ARG A 107 5.04 0.73 -10.09
C ARG A 107 6.05 -0.39 -9.81
N ALA A 108 7.33 -0.21 -10.14
CA ALA A 108 8.37 -1.15 -9.75
C ALA A 108 8.76 -1.00 -8.26
N CYS A 109 9.34 -2.04 -7.66
CA CYS A 109 9.99 -2.02 -6.34
C CYS A 109 11.44 -2.51 -6.47
N ILE A 110 12.36 -1.95 -5.67
CA ILE A 110 13.76 -2.38 -5.61
C ILE A 110 14.04 -2.86 -4.18
N GLY A 111 14.60 -4.06 -4.07
CA GLY A 111 15.20 -4.56 -2.84
C GLY A 111 16.60 -3.99 -2.67
N THR A 112 16.93 -3.51 -1.48
CA THR A 112 18.16 -2.76 -1.22
C THR A 112 18.98 -3.44 -0.12
N PRO A 113 20.27 -3.73 -0.36
CA PRO A 113 21.13 -4.32 0.68
C PRO A 113 21.34 -3.36 1.86
N ILE A 114 21.38 -3.90 3.08
CA ILE A 114 21.70 -3.15 4.31
C ILE A 114 23.04 -2.42 4.14
N GLY A 115 23.09 -1.15 4.56
CA GLY A 115 24.30 -0.32 4.50
C GLY A 115 24.67 0.20 3.11
N SER A 116 23.89 -0.10 2.07
CA SER A 116 24.11 0.45 0.73
C SER A 116 23.34 1.77 0.54
N THR A 117 23.94 2.74 -0.15
CA THR A 117 23.26 3.99 -0.48
C THR A 117 22.47 3.83 -1.77
N VAL A 118 21.17 4.09 -1.69
CA VAL A 118 20.29 4.17 -2.86
C VAL A 118 20.16 5.62 -3.25
N ASN A 119 20.53 5.99 -4.47
CA ASN A 119 20.28 7.31 -5.05
C ASN A 119 19.47 7.14 -6.32
N GLU A 120 18.25 7.66 -6.34
CA GLU A 120 17.35 7.47 -7.48
C GLU A 120 16.72 8.78 -7.93
N LEU A 121 16.72 9.02 -9.25
CA LEU A 121 16.00 10.11 -9.90
C LEU A 121 14.69 9.58 -10.45
N VAL A 122 13.58 10.05 -9.88
CA VAL A 122 12.23 9.71 -10.36
C VAL A 122 11.75 10.79 -11.32
N ILE A 123 11.53 10.41 -12.59
CA ILE A 123 10.99 11.29 -13.63
C ILE A 123 9.55 10.85 -13.92
N VAL A 124 8.60 11.78 -13.91
CA VAL A 124 7.19 11.49 -14.19
C VAL A 124 6.75 12.27 -15.41
N GLN A 125 6.06 11.57 -16.31
CA GLN A 125 5.44 12.14 -17.49
C GLN A 125 3.94 12.29 -17.27
N VAL A 126 3.42 13.48 -17.54
CA VAL A 126 1.99 13.75 -17.69
C VAL A 126 1.63 13.71 -19.18
N TYR A 127 0.46 13.17 -19.50
CA TYR A 127 0.03 12.96 -20.89
C TYR A 127 -1.07 13.92 -21.34
N CYS A 128 -1.51 14.82 -20.46
CA CYS A 128 -2.64 15.70 -20.69
C CYS A 128 -2.23 17.17 -20.69
N SER A 129 -2.70 17.90 -21.70
CA SER A 129 -2.47 19.35 -21.82
C SER A 129 -3.08 20.10 -20.64
N GLY A 130 -2.35 21.07 -20.08
CA GLY A 130 -2.79 21.86 -18.93
C GLY A 130 -2.69 21.15 -17.57
N THR A 131 -2.10 19.95 -17.51
CA THR A 131 -1.83 19.27 -16.24
C THR A 131 -0.37 19.42 -15.83
N SER A 132 -0.13 19.56 -14.53
CA SER A 132 1.21 19.59 -13.95
C SER A 132 1.27 18.67 -12.73
N ILE A 133 2.48 18.23 -12.39
CA ILE A 133 2.69 17.44 -11.18
C ILE A 133 2.72 18.41 -10.00
N VAL A 134 1.75 18.28 -9.11
CA VAL A 134 1.59 19.15 -7.94
C VAL A 134 2.22 18.57 -6.67
N ASP A 135 2.36 17.24 -6.60
CA ASP A 135 2.99 16.57 -5.46
C ASP A 135 3.54 15.18 -5.86
N PHE A 136 4.42 14.66 -5.02
CA PHE A 136 4.93 13.29 -5.08
C PHE A 136 4.87 12.68 -3.68
N ILE A 137 4.06 11.64 -3.52
CA ILE A 137 3.93 10.96 -2.24
C ILE A 137 4.77 9.67 -2.29
N THR A 138 5.62 9.47 -1.28
CA THR A 138 6.49 8.28 -1.16
C THR A 138 6.23 7.56 0.16
N SER A 139 6.10 6.24 0.11
CA SER A 139 6.22 5.41 1.33
C SER A 139 7.68 5.41 1.75
N SER A 140 7.99 6.22 2.76
CA SER A 140 9.35 6.62 3.08
C SER A 140 9.85 5.84 4.29
N PRO A 141 10.71 4.83 4.14
CA PRO A 141 11.33 4.18 5.30
C PRO A 141 12.15 5.19 6.09
N VAL A 142 12.42 4.87 7.36
CA VAL A 142 13.21 5.72 8.26
C VAL A 142 14.55 6.06 7.60
N GLY A 143 14.90 7.35 7.57
CA GLY A 143 16.15 7.84 6.97
C GLY A 143 16.10 8.12 5.46
N LEU A 144 14.95 7.95 4.80
CA LEU A 144 14.76 8.42 3.42
C LEU A 144 14.71 9.96 3.39
N THR A 145 15.53 10.57 2.53
CA THR A 145 15.50 12.02 2.27
C THR A 145 14.98 12.32 0.86
N LYS A 146 14.20 13.40 0.72
CA LYS A 146 13.53 13.81 -0.53
C LYS A 146 13.82 15.28 -0.86
N SER A 147 14.13 15.57 -2.12
CA SER A 147 14.30 16.94 -2.65
C SER A 147 13.06 17.47 -3.39
N LEU A 148 12.81 18.78 -3.32
CA LEU A 148 11.51 19.42 -3.65
C LEU A 148 11.22 19.72 -5.14
N TYR A 149 12.21 19.70 -6.03
CA TYR A 149 12.04 20.14 -7.44
C TYR A 149 12.49 19.12 -8.48
N GLN A 150 13.39 18.22 -8.07
CA GLN A 150 13.71 16.95 -8.71
C GLN A 150 13.87 15.99 -7.55
N ILE A 151 13.09 14.91 -7.55
CA ILE A 151 13.10 14.00 -6.41
C ILE A 151 14.27 13.05 -6.59
N VAL A 152 15.39 13.48 -6.00
CA VAL A 152 16.46 12.59 -5.62
C VAL A 152 16.05 11.97 -4.29
N LEU A 153 15.83 10.67 -4.30
CA LEU A 153 15.55 9.89 -3.11
C LEU A 153 16.85 9.26 -2.64
N SER A 154 17.20 9.48 -1.37
CA SER A 154 18.39 8.89 -0.76
C SER A 154 18.03 8.14 0.52
N TRP A 155 18.37 6.85 0.57
CA TRP A 155 18.12 5.97 1.72
C TRP A 155 19.27 4.98 1.92
N ILE A 156 19.61 4.78 3.19
CA ILE A 156 20.57 3.78 3.66
C ILE A 156 19.82 2.86 4.64
N PRO A 157 19.43 1.65 4.23
CA PRO A 157 18.75 0.71 5.11
C PRO A 157 19.64 0.27 6.28
N THR A 158 19.06 0.16 7.47
CA THR A 158 19.73 -0.31 8.70
C THR A 158 19.12 -1.62 9.19
N ALA A 159 19.90 -2.39 9.97
CA ALA A 159 19.44 -3.67 10.51
C ALA A 159 18.27 -3.53 11.50
N ASP A 160 18.05 -2.33 12.04
CA ASP A 160 17.00 -2.04 13.01
C ASP A 160 15.62 -1.76 12.35
N GLN A 161 15.56 -1.77 11.01
CA GLN A 161 14.31 -1.54 10.27
C GLN A 161 13.53 -2.86 10.14
N VAL A 162 12.24 -2.82 10.49
CA VAL A 162 11.35 -3.99 10.50
C VAL A 162 10.97 -4.41 9.08
N GLY A 163 11.15 -5.69 8.74
CA GLY A 163 10.72 -6.31 7.48
C GLY A 163 11.76 -6.27 6.34
N PRO A 164 11.41 -6.77 5.15
CA PRO A 164 12.29 -6.72 3.98
C PRO A 164 12.56 -5.27 3.55
N GLN A 165 13.82 -4.93 3.32
CA GLN A 165 14.22 -3.59 2.92
C GLN A 165 13.90 -3.37 1.43
N GLY A 166 12.86 -2.59 1.17
CA GLY A 166 12.37 -2.31 -0.17
C GLY A 166 11.86 -0.90 -0.33
N PHE A 167 12.14 -0.31 -1.48
CA PHE A 167 11.61 1.00 -1.86
C PHE A 167 10.68 0.85 -3.08
N CYS A 168 9.45 1.38 -2.98
CA CYS A 168 8.44 1.33 -4.03
C CYS A 168 8.00 2.76 -4.41
N ALA A 169 7.85 3.00 -5.71
CA ALA A 169 7.40 4.29 -6.24
C ALA A 169 6.34 4.07 -7.32
N GLY A 170 5.31 4.92 -7.33
CA GLY A 170 4.29 4.94 -8.37
C GLY A 170 3.85 6.37 -8.63
N ALA A 171 3.67 6.71 -9.91
CA ALA A 171 2.99 7.95 -10.27
C ALA A 171 1.48 7.72 -10.19
N ILE A 172 0.80 8.57 -9.45
CA ILE A 172 -0.66 8.60 -9.35
C ILE A 172 -1.10 9.99 -9.81
N GLY A 173 -2.07 10.05 -10.72
CA GLY A 173 -2.67 11.32 -11.10
C GLY A 173 -3.66 11.75 -10.03
N VAL A 174 -3.38 12.84 -9.34
CA VAL A 174 -4.33 13.52 -8.44
C VAL A 174 -4.30 15.00 -8.82
N LEU A 175 -5.45 15.54 -9.24
CA LEU A 175 -5.60 16.99 -9.44
C LEU A 175 -6.07 17.58 -8.11
N LEU A 176 -5.21 18.34 -7.43
CA LEU A 176 -5.61 19.21 -6.32
C LEU A 176 -6.30 20.44 -6.93
N VAL A 177 -7.60 20.59 -6.66
CA VAL A 177 -8.35 21.84 -6.91
C VAL A 177 -8.70 22.45 -5.56
#